data_AF-A0A1B0DHB4-F1
#
_entry.id   AF-A0A1B0DHB4-F1
#
_cell.length_a   1.000
_cell.length_b   1.000
_cell.length_c   1.000
_cell.angle_alpha   90.00
_cell.angle_beta   90.00
_cell.angle_gamma   90.00
#
_symmetry.space_group_name_H-M   'P 1'
#
loop_
_entity.id
_entity.type
_entity.pdbx_description
1 polymer ?
#
loop_
_entity_poly.entity_id
_entity_poly.type
_entity_poly.pdbx_seq_one_letter_code
_entity_poly.pdbx_strand_id
1 'polypeptide(L)'
;MYEVWRQKLPRVKPFYLIKCNSDENVVKLLAELGVGVCFDCSSIEEFKLVFKYGVASDRIIYAHPYKAISHICYAAANNISVMNFDSIQELSLFQEDSPCLSGSSFELGVTVHSKKEYLDADGNVSHVKYIINDGIHGSFNIIRYDIPLRPCYALARKASDRKTEVQAVNCSLMSPSCNDLNKLSEKMILPLFEIGDVIVFPNMRAYTLCLASTFNGFMKPTIMYF
;
A
#
# COMPACT_ATOMS: atom_id res chain seq x y z
N MET A 1 -2.47 4.61 39.67
CA MET A 1 -3.36 4.30 38.53
C MET A 1 -2.72 3.31 37.56
N TYR A 2 -1.53 3.59 37.02
CA TYR A 2 -0.81 2.68 36.13
C TYR A 2 -0.54 1.27 36.73
N GLU A 3 -0.13 1.18 38.00
CA GLU A 3 0.06 -0.12 38.65
C GLU A 3 -1.21 -0.97 38.71
N VAL A 4 -2.36 -0.33 38.96
CA VAL A 4 -3.65 -1.01 38.99
C VAL A 4 -4.00 -1.54 37.59
N TRP A 5 -3.73 -0.78 36.53
CA TRP A 5 -3.90 -1.24 35.15
C TRP A 5 -3.04 -2.46 34.85
N ARG A 6 -1.74 -2.40 35.18
CA ARG A 6 -0.82 -3.54 34.97
C ARG A 6 -1.27 -4.80 35.69
N GLN A 7 -1.78 -4.66 36.92
CA GLN A 7 -2.29 -5.79 37.70
C GLN A 7 -3.60 -6.36 37.14
N LYS A 8 -4.50 -5.51 36.66
CA LYS A 8 -5.83 -5.93 36.18
C LYS A 8 -5.84 -6.36 34.72
N LEU A 9 -4.98 -5.78 33.89
CA LEU A 9 -4.92 -5.99 32.44
C LEU A 9 -3.47 -6.27 31.98
N PRO A 10 -2.82 -7.35 32.46
CA PRO A 10 -1.40 -7.60 32.22
C PRO A 10 -1.03 -7.84 30.74
N ARG A 11 -2.03 -8.17 29.90
CA ARG A 11 -1.85 -8.40 28.46
C ARG A 11 -2.16 -7.16 27.60
N VAL A 12 -2.64 -6.08 28.19
CA VAL A 12 -3.10 -4.89 27.46
C VAL A 12 -2.14 -3.73 27.71
N LYS A 13 -1.40 -3.33 26.67
CA LYS A 13 -0.53 -2.16 26.71
C LYS A 13 -1.40 -0.89 26.66
N PRO A 14 -1.37 -0.01 27.67
CA PRO A 14 -2.18 1.21 27.66
C PRO A 14 -1.60 2.24 26.69
N PHE A 15 -2.47 2.86 25.90
CA PHE A 15 -2.17 4.06 25.11
C PHE A 15 -2.95 5.22 25.73
N TYR A 16 -2.23 6.17 26.36
CA TYR A 16 -2.83 7.32 27.00
C TYR A 16 -3.32 8.32 25.94
N LEU A 17 -4.61 8.69 26.03
CA LEU A 17 -5.26 9.64 25.16
C LEU A 17 -4.92 11.07 25.60
N ILE A 18 -4.06 11.77 24.86
CA ILE A 18 -3.60 13.11 25.26
C ILE A 18 -4.75 14.12 25.31
N LYS A 19 -5.67 14.05 24.34
CA LYS A 19 -6.90 14.85 24.31
C LYS A 19 -7.76 14.76 25.58
N CYS A 20 -7.63 13.70 26.39
CA CYS A 20 -8.38 13.59 27.64
C CYS A 20 -7.83 14.54 28.72
N ASN A 21 -6.51 14.69 28.77
CA ASN A 21 -5.83 15.66 29.63
C ASN A 21 -4.39 15.88 29.12
N SER A 22 -4.16 17.02 28.49
CA SER A 22 -2.89 17.42 27.90
C SER A 22 -1.98 18.19 28.86
N ASP A 23 -2.29 18.20 30.16
CA ASP A 23 -1.42 18.81 31.18
C ASP A 23 0.00 18.24 31.08
N GLU A 24 0.97 19.15 30.98
CA GLU A 24 2.36 18.77 30.74
C GLU A 24 2.94 17.91 31.85
N ASN A 25 2.54 18.13 33.11
CA ASN A 25 3.05 17.35 34.24
C ASN A 25 2.52 15.92 34.20
N VAL A 26 1.27 15.73 33.74
CA VAL A 26 0.70 14.39 33.53
C VAL A 26 1.45 13.66 32.43
N VAL A 27 1.66 14.30 31.27
CA VAL A 27 2.38 13.67 30.15
C VAL A 27 3.83 13.36 30.53
N LYS A 28 4.51 14.30 31.21
CA LYS A 28 5.87 14.10 31.72
C LYS A 28 5.95 12.90 32.67
N LEU A 29 5.05 12.85 33.66
CA LEU A 29 4.99 11.74 34.61
C LEU A 29 4.77 10.39 33.89
N LEU A 30 3.85 10.34 32.92
CA LEU A 30 3.60 9.12 32.15
C LEU A 30 4.77 8.71 31.25
N ALA A 31 5.51 9.69 30.71
CA ALA A 31 6.72 9.44 29.93
C ALA A 31 7.84 8.86 30.81
N GLU A 32 8.05 9.45 32.00
CA GLU A 32 9.04 9.03 33.01
C GLU A 32 8.72 7.68 33.67
N LEU A 33 7.43 7.35 33.84
CA LEU A 33 6.98 6.02 34.30
C LEU A 33 7.36 4.88 33.32
N GLY A 34 7.93 5.22 32.15
CA GLY A 34 8.74 4.32 31.36
C GLY A 34 7.98 3.36 30.46
N VAL A 35 8.71 2.33 30.01
CA VAL A 35 8.50 1.41 28.86
C VAL A 35 7.09 0.82 28.63
N GLY A 36 6.18 0.88 29.60
CA GLY A 36 4.85 0.28 29.47
C GLY A 36 3.71 1.25 29.15
N VAL A 37 3.92 2.57 29.16
CA VAL A 37 2.88 3.53 28.76
C VAL A 37 3.11 4.01 27.33
N CYS A 38 2.15 3.82 26.44
CA CYS A 38 2.17 4.43 25.12
C CYS A 38 1.25 5.66 25.07
N PHE A 39 1.26 6.36 23.94
CA PHE A 39 0.47 7.57 23.73
C PHE A 39 -0.35 7.46 22.45
N ASP A 40 -1.62 7.85 22.55
CA ASP A 40 -2.50 8.08 21.41
C ASP A 40 -2.59 9.58 21.19
N CYS A 41 -2.03 10.01 20.06
CA CYS A 41 -2.00 11.40 19.62
C CYS A 41 -2.91 11.59 18.42
N SER A 42 -3.46 12.79 18.30
CA SER A 42 -4.46 13.19 17.31
C SER A 42 -4.09 14.49 16.58
N SER A 43 -3.09 15.24 17.06
CA SER A 43 -2.58 16.45 16.42
C SER A 43 -1.05 16.56 16.45
N ILE A 44 -0.51 17.48 15.65
CA ILE A 44 0.93 17.80 15.64
C ILE A 44 1.39 18.32 17.01
N GLU A 45 0.56 19.09 17.70
CA GLU A 45 0.85 19.63 19.04
C GLU A 45 0.99 18.50 20.05
N GLU A 46 0.14 17.48 19.96
CA GLU A 46 0.22 16.29 20.82
C GLU A 46 1.48 15.47 20.54
N PHE A 47 1.87 15.31 19.26
CA PHE A 47 3.17 14.70 18.91
C PHE A 47 4.34 15.48 19.52
N LYS A 48 4.35 16.81 19.35
CA LYS A 48 5.40 17.68 19.91
C LYS A 48 5.49 17.57 21.43
N LEU A 49 4.34 17.48 22.10
CA LEU A 49 4.27 17.36 23.56
C LEU A 49 4.91 16.05 24.05
N VAL A 50 4.64 14.91 23.41
CA VAL A 50 5.27 13.64 23.81
C VAL A 50 6.75 13.57 23.44
N PHE A 51 7.12 14.12 22.28
CA PHE A 51 8.53 14.19 21.88
C PHE A 51 9.35 15.10 22.79
N LYS A 52 8.77 16.20 23.30
CA LYS A 52 9.39 17.08 24.30
C LYS A 52 9.84 16.31 25.55
N TYR A 53 9.13 15.25 25.92
CA TYR A 53 9.43 14.40 27.08
C TYR A 53 10.14 13.08 26.71
N GLY A 54 10.73 12.99 25.51
CA GLY A 54 11.60 11.87 25.12
C GLY A 54 10.87 10.56 24.81
N VAL A 55 9.57 10.61 24.50
CA VAL A 55 8.81 9.43 24.07
C VAL A 55 9.27 9.02 22.66
N ALA A 56 9.69 7.76 22.51
CA ALA A 56 10.06 7.18 21.22
C ALA A 56 8.85 6.97 20.31
N SER A 57 9.04 7.05 18.98
CA SER A 57 7.95 7.00 18.01
C SER A 57 7.20 5.66 17.98
N ASP A 58 7.86 4.55 18.37
CA ASP A 58 7.27 3.21 18.52
C ASP A 58 6.27 3.09 19.68
N ARG A 59 6.23 4.09 20.57
CA ARG A 59 5.25 4.23 21.65
C ARG A 59 4.08 5.15 21.29
N ILE A 60 3.99 5.61 20.05
CA ILE A 60 2.96 6.54 19.60
C ILE A 60 2.07 5.86 18.56
N ILE A 61 0.74 6.01 18.72
CA ILE A 61 -0.24 5.72 17.67
C ILE A 61 -0.90 7.03 17.28
N TYR A 62 -1.09 7.24 15.97
CA TYR A 62 -1.92 8.31 15.45
C TYR A 62 -3.36 7.80 15.20
N ALA A 63 -4.24 7.84 16.22
CA ALA A 63 -5.58 7.25 16.14
C ALA A 63 -6.71 8.28 15.87
N HIS A 64 -6.49 9.25 14.98
CA HIS A 64 -7.54 10.21 14.60
C HIS A 64 -8.25 9.79 13.28
N PRO A 65 -9.59 9.69 13.22
CA PRO A 65 -10.32 9.20 12.03
C PRO A 65 -10.29 10.12 10.80
N TYR A 66 -9.82 11.36 10.96
CA TYR A 66 -9.68 12.32 9.85
C TYR A 66 -8.32 13.00 9.93
N LYS A 67 -7.34 12.51 9.18
CA LYS A 67 -5.96 13.01 9.24
C LYS A 67 -5.69 13.98 8.09
N ALA A 68 -5.25 15.19 8.42
CA ALA A 68 -4.74 16.11 7.41
C ALA A 68 -3.47 15.53 6.77
N ILE A 69 -3.28 15.75 5.46
CA ILE A 69 -2.06 15.32 4.76
C ILE A 69 -0.81 15.84 5.47
N SER A 70 -0.81 17.10 5.92
CA SER A 70 0.30 17.68 6.69
C SER A 70 0.62 16.93 7.99
N HIS A 71 -0.38 16.38 8.68
CA HIS A 71 -0.19 15.57 9.88
C HIS A 71 0.37 14.19 9.55
N ILE A 72 -0.09 13.57 8.46
CA ILE A 72 0.47 12.29 7.97
C ILE A 72 1.93 12.50 7.58
N CYS A 73 2.25 13.58 6.86
CA CYS A 73 3.61 13.95 6.51
C CYS A 73 4.49 14.12 7.75
N TYR A 74 3.97 14.83 8.76
CA TYR A 74 4.68 15.02 10.02
C TYR A 74 4.91 13.69 10.76
N ALA A 75 3.89 12.83 10.83
CA ALA A 75 3.99 11.52 11.45
C ALA A 75 5.05 10.64 10.76
N ALA A 76 5.02 10.57 9.42
CA ALA A 76 6.00 9.84 8.62
C ALA A 76 7.43 10.37 8.82
N ALA A 77 7.62 11.70 8.79
CA ALA A 77 8.92 12.33 9.01
C ALA A 77 9.50 12.07 10.41
N ASN A 78 8.64 11.77 11.40
CA ASN A 78 9.03 11.44 12.77
C ASN A 78 8.95 9.93 13.08
N ASN A 79 8.93 9.07 12.06
CA ASN A 79 8.90 7.61 12.19
C ASN A 79 7.72 7.06 13.01
N ILE A 80 6.57 7.74 12.98
CA ILE A 80 5.31 7.24 13.54
C ILE A 80 4.63 6.41 12.46
N SER A 81 4.66 5.09 12.62
CA SER A 81 4.21 4.13 11.60
C SER A 81 2.84 3.52 11.86
N VAL A 82 2.28 3.68 13.07
CA VAL A 82 1.01 3.09 13.46
C VAL A 82 -0.08 4.15 13.50
N MET A 83 -1.13 3.94 12.70
CA MET A 83 -2.30 4.80 12.67
C MET A 83 -3.55 4.01 12.31
N ASN A 84 -4.72 4.54 12.69
CA ASN A 84 -6.00 3.98 12.28
C ASN A 84 -6.43 4.54 10.92
N PHE A 85 -7.43 3.94 10.31
CA PHE A 85 -8.17 4.51 9.18
C PHE A 85 -9.57 3.89 9.19
N ASP A 86 -10.56 4.66 8.75
CA ASP A 86 -11.96 4.20 8.72
C ASP A 86 -12.62 4.37 7.34
N SER A 87 -11.90 4.94 6.36
CA SER A 87 -12.41 5.21 5.02
C SER A 87 -11.39 4.92 3.92
N ILE A 88 -11.89 4.64 2.71
CA ILE A 88 -11.07 4.47 1.49
C ILE A 88 -10.38 5.78 1.12
N GLN A 89 -10.99 6.93 1.44
CA GLN A 89 -10.41 8.24 1.23
C GLN A 89 -9.15 8.43 2.07
N GLU A 90 -9.18 8.10 3.37
CA GLU A 90 -7.96 8.12 4.19
C GLU A 90 -6.90 7.15 3.65
N LEU A 91 -7.33 5.98 3.19
CA LEU A 91 -6.46 4.96 2.62
C LEU A 91 -5.69 5.44 1.39
N SER A 92 -6.35 6.24 0.54
CA SER A 92 -5.72 6.84 -0.65
C SER A 92 -4.55 7.78 -0.30
N LEU A 93 -4.52 8.35 0.91
CA LEU A 93 -3.43 9.19 1.41
C LEU A 93 -2.15 8.39 1.71
N PHE A 94 -2.18 7.06 1.65
CA PHE A 94 -1.03 6.19 1.87
C PHE A 94 -0.44 5.58 0.58
N GLN A 95 -0.94 5.98 -0.60
CA GLN A 95 -0.38 5.62 -1.91
C GLN A 95 0.88 6.46 -2.23
N GLU A 96 1.77 6.10 -3.18
CA GLU A 96 3.04 6.87 -3.37
C GLU A 96 2.82 8.30 -3.87
N ASP A 97 1.67 8.60 -4.48
CA ASP A 97 1.24 9.97 -4.82
C ASP A 97 1.09 10.85 -3.57
N SER A 98 1.05 10.25 -2.38
CA SER A 98 1.02 10.99 -1.13
C SER A 98 2.33 11.77 -0.98
N PRO A 99 2.26 13.09 -0.73
CA PRO A 99 3.42 13.97 -0.63
C PRO A 99 4.51 13.51 0.35
N CYS A 100 4.19 12.61 1.30
CA CYS A 100 5.08 12.14 2.35
C CYS A 100 5.64 10.73 2.19
N LEU A 101 5.12 9.90 1.29
CA LEU A 101 5.53 8.48 1.18
C LEU A 101 6.32 8.18 -0.09
N SER A 102 6.64 9.23 -0.87
CA SER A 102 7.37 9.20 -2.14
C SER A 102 8.78 8.58 -2.08
N GLY A 103 9.31 8.27 -0.88
CA GLY A 103 10.68 7.75 -0.71
C GLY A 103 10.83 6.22 -0.62
N SER A 104 9.75 5.44 -0.66
CA SER A 104 9.88 3.98 -0.69
C SER A 104 9.03 3.38 -1.79
N SER A 105 9.68 2.75 -2.76
CA SER A 105 9.03 2.13 -3.90
C SER A 105 8.79 0.65 -3.58
N PHE A 106 7.53 0.20 -3.54
CA PHE A 106 7.28 -1.23 -3.74
C PHE A 106 6.65 -1.39 -5.11
N GLU A 107 7.35 -2.14 -5.93
CA GLU A 107 6.92 -2.47 -7.27
C GLU A 107 6.52 -3.94 -7.30
N LEU A 108 5.43 -4.23 -7.98
CA LEU A 108 4.97 -5.59 -8.23
C LEU A 108 5.34 -5.97 -9.65
N GLY A 109 6.27 -6.91 -9.80
CA GLY A 109 6.52 -7.59 -11.07
C GLY A 109 5.57 -8.77 -11.26
N VAL A 110 4.80 -8.76 -12.34
CA VAL A 110 3.95 -9.89 -12.74
C VAL A 110 4.38 -10.42 -14.10
N THR A 111 4.21 -11.71 -14.31
CA THR A 111 4.59 -12.37 -15.56
C THR A 111 3.36 -12.59 -16.43
N VAL A 112 3.50 -12.34 -17.73
CA VAL A 112 2.47 -12.70 -18.73
C VAL A 112 2.41 -14.22 -18.86
N HIS A 113 1.27 -14.80 -18.47
CA HIS A 113 1.03 -16.24 -18.53
C HIS A 113 0.36 -16.66 -19.84
N SER A 114 -0.55 -15.83 -20.36
CA SER A 114 -1.23 -16.08 -21.64
C SER A 114 -1.48 -14.78 -22.39
N LYS A 115 -1.47 -14.87 -23.72
CA LYS A 115 -1.72 -13.77 -24.65
C LYS A 115 -2.77 -14.20 -25.68
N LYS A 116 -3.70 -13.30 -26.01
CA LYS A 116 -4.66 -13.48 -27.11
C LYS A 116 -4.78 -12.19 -27.91
N GLU A 117 -4.48 -12.26 -29.19
CA GLU A 117 -4.55 -11.13 -30.12
C GLU A 117 -5.87 -11.14 -30.89
N TYR A 118 -6.41 -9.96 -31.13
CA TYR A 118 -7.60 -9.73 -31.94
C TYR A 118 -7.20 -8.86 -33.12
N LEU A 119 -7.54 -9.32 -34.32
CA LEU A 119 -7.20 -8.63 -35.56
C LEU A 119 -8.38 -7.78 -36.05
N ASP A 120 -8.09 -6.66 -36.69
CA ASP A 120 -9.07 -5.90 -37.46
C ASP A 120 -9.34 -6.54 -38.83
N ALA A 121 -10.21 -5.90 -39.63
CA ALA A 121 -10.54 -6.35 -40.98
C ALA A 121 -9.34 -6.34 -41.95
N ASP A 122 -8.32 -5.54 -41.65
CA ASP A 122 -7.09 -5.40 -42.44
C ASP A 122 -6.00 -6.38 -41.99
N GLY A 123 -6.26 -7.18 -40.95
CA GLY A 123 -5.33 -8.16 -40.40
C GLY A 123 -4.33 -7.60 -39.40
N ASN A 124 -4.45 -6.33 -39.00
CA ASN A 124 -3.60 -5.72 -37.98
C ASN A 124 -4.12 -6.00 -36.57
N VAL A 125 -3.21 -6.05 -35.59
CA VAL A 125 -3.58 -6.26 -34.18
C VAL A 125 -4.31 -5.03 -33.66
N SER A 126 -5.62 -5.16 -33.42
CA SER A 126 -6.48 -4.10 -32.91
C SER A 126 -6.58 -4.09 -31.39
N HIS A 127 -6.53 -5.28 -30.78
CA HIS A 127 -6.63 -5.44 -29.32
C HIS A 127 -5.87 -6.67 -28.85
N VAL A 128 -5.21 -6.59 -27.69
CA VAL A 128 -4.53 -7.74 -27.07
C VAL A 128 -5.07 -7.99 -25.66
N LYS A 129 -5.33 -9.25 -25.34
CA LYS A 129 -5.75 -9.67 -24.01
C LYS A 129 -4.63 -10.45 -23.34
N TYR A 130 -4.17 -9.97 -22.19
CA TYR A 130 -3.15 -10.63 -21.38
C TYR A 130 -3.76 -11.24 -20.12
N ILE A 131 -3.35 -12.46 -19.79
CA ILE A 131 -3.58 -13.09 -18.49
C ILE A 131 -2.23 -13.11 -17.77
N ILE A 132 -2.19 -12.52 -16.59
CA ILE A 132 -0.98 -12.49 -15.74
C ILE A 132 -1.05 -13.52 -14.61
N ASN A 133 0.06 -13.75 -13.94
CA ASN A 133 0.19 -14.72 -12.85
C ASN A 133 -0.27 -14.21 -11.47
N ASP A 134 -0.89 -13.04 -11.40
CA ASP A 134 -1.47 -12.45 -10.18
C ASP A 134 -2.79 -11.75 -10.52
N GLY A 135 -3.64 -11.43 -9.53
CA GLY A 135 -4.94 -10.86 -9.81
C GLY A 135 -5.73 -10.38 -8.59
N ILE A 136 -7.05 -10.26 -8.74
CA ILE A 136 -7.93 -9.62 -7.74
C ILE A 136 -7.93 -10.36 -6.41
N HIS A 137 -7.72 -11.69 -6.41
CA HIS A 137 -7.60 -12.45 -5.18
C HIS A 137 -6.20 -12.37 -4.53
N GLY A 138 -5.21 -11.85 -5.25
CA GLY A 138 -3.84 -11.62 -4.81
C GLY A 138 -3.57 -10.13 -4.60
N SER A 139 -2.56 -9.60 -5.29
CA SER A 139 -2.09 -8.22 -5.06
C SER A 139 -3.01 -7.15 -5.62
N PHE A 140 -3.86 -7.49 -6.60
CA PHE A 140 -4.76 -6.55 -7.27
C PHE A 140 -6.15 -6.48 -6.61
N ASN A 141 -6.26 -6.86 -5.34
CA ASN A 141 -7.54 -6.80 -4.61
C ASN A 141 -8.09 -5.37 -4.47
N ILE A 142 -7.24 -4.36 -4.58
CA ILE A 142 -7.60 -2.93 -4.61
C ILE A 142 -8.67 -2.60 -5.66
N ILE A 143 -8.73 -3.38 -6.74
CA ILE A 143 -9.72 -3.21 -7.82
C ILE A 143 -11.15 -3.50 -7.33
N ARG A 144 -11.33 -4.35 -6.32
CA ARG A 144 -12.65 -4.60 -5.69
C ARG A 144 -13.21 -3.39 -4.97
N TYR A 145 -12.34 -2.45 -4.63
CA TYR A 145 -12.68 -1.24 -3.90
C TYR A 145 -12.73 -0.02 -4.83
N ASP A 146 -12.90 -0.25 -6.14
CA ASP A 146 -12.98 0.77 -7.19
C ASP A 146 -11.74 1.68 -7.26
N ILE A 147 -10.58 1.20 -6.80
CA ILE A 147 -9.31 1.89 -6.95
C ILE A 147 -8.71 1.52 -8.32
N PRO A 148 -8.56 2.48 -9.25
CA PRO A 148 -8.07 2.19 -10.59
C PRO A 148 -6.59 1.83 -10.58
N LEU A 149 -6.19 0.96 -11.53
CA LEU A 149 -4.79 0.66 -11.74
C LEU A 149 -4.03 1.84 -12.33
N ARG A 150 -2.82 2.05 -11.82
CA ARG A 150 -1.88 3.04 -12.34
C ARG A 150 -1.15 2.51 -13.57
N PRO A 151 -0.57 3.39 -14.40
CA PRO A 151 0.23 2.97 -15.55
C PRO A 151 1.34 2.02 -15.13
N CYS A 152 1.46 0.89 -15.84
CA CYS A 152 2.53 -0.08 -15.67
C CYS A 152 3.54 0.03 -16.82
N TYR A 153 4.71 -0.56 -16.63
CA TYR A 153 5.77 -0.55 -17.64
C TYR A 153 6.38 -1.94 -17.82
N ALA A 154 7.01 -2.16 -18.98
CA ALA A 154 7.72 -3.39 -19.28
C ALA A 154 9.09 -3.41 -18.57
N LEU A 155 9.40 -4.51 -17.88
CA LEU A 155 10.79 -4.73 -17.46
C LEU A 155 11.59 -5.19 -18.68
N ALA A 156 12.42 -4.32 -19.23
CA ALA A 156 13.17 -4.60 -20.45
C ALA A 156 14.04 -5.85 -20.34
N ARG A 157 13.93 -6.78 -21.31
CA ARG A 157 14.87 -7.89 -21.49
C ARG A 157 16.16 -7.36 -22.13
N LYS A 158 17.20 -7.15 -21.31
CA LYS A 158 18.58 -6.76 -21.71
C LYS A 158 18.72 -5.47 -22.55
N ALA A 159 19.89 -4.84 -22.44
CA ALA A 159 20.17 -3.53 -23.04
C ALA A 159 20.25 -3.53 -24.59
N SER A 160 20.24 -4.69 -25.25
CA SER A 160 20.39 -4.84 -26.70
C SER A 160 19.14 -4.52 -27.51
N ASP A 161 17.95 -4.54 -26.90
CA ASP A 161 16.67 -4.43 -27.62
C ASP A 161 16.07 -2.99 -27.61
N ARG A 162 16.84 -2.00 -27.16
CA ARG A 162 16.40 -0.60 -26.95
C ARG A 162 16.09 0.22 -28.23
N LYS A 163 16.05 -0.40 -29.42
CA LYS A 163 15.95 0.34 -30.70
C LYS A 163 14.65 0.16 -31.48
N THR A 164 13.69 -0.62 -31.00
CA THR A 164 12.41 -0.77 -31.69
C THR A 164 11.41 0.21 -31.11
N GLU A 165 10.83 1.09 -31.93
CA GLU A 165 9.60 1.81 -31.58
C GLU A 165 8.60 0.77 -31.06
N VAL A 166 8.31 0.85 -29.77
CA VAL A 166 7.44 -0.15 -29.14
C VAL A 166 6.02 0.21 -29.52
N GLN A 167 5.47 -0.51 -30.49
CA GLN A 167 4.10 -0.33 -30.94
C GLN A 167 3.17 -0.54 -29.74
N ALA A 168 2.55 0.54 -29.29
CA ALA A 168 1.61 0.52 -28.18
C ALA A 168 0.21 0.19 -28.72
N VAL A 169 -0.41 -0.85 -28.16
CA VAL A 169 -1.70 -1.37 -28.61
C VAL A 169 -2.69 -1.30 -27.46
N ASN A 170 -3.98 -1.21 -27.79
CA ASN A 170 -5.02 -1.31 -26.81
C ASN A 170 -5.06 -2.72 -26.20
N CYS A 171 -4.96 -2.81 -24.88
CA CYS A 171 -4.83 -4.07 -24.17
C CYS A 171 -5.86 -4.19 -23.04
N SER A 172 -6.27 -5.43 -22.76
CA SER A 172 -7.01 -5.79 -21.55
C SER A 172 -6.19 -6.74 -20.68
N LEU A 173 -6.22 -6.49 -19.37
CA LEU A 173 -5.47 -7.25 -18.38
C LEU A 173 -6.43 -8.09 -17.53
N MET A 174 -6.12 -9.37 -17.37
CA MET A 174 -6.96 -10.33 -16.66
C MET A 174 -6.19 -11.05 -15.56
N SER A 175 -6.91 -11.40 -14.50
CA SER A 175 -6.45 -12.31 -13.46
C SER A 175 -6.45 -13.77 -13.95
N PRO A 176 -5.66 -14.64 -13.31
CA PRO A 176 -5.58 -16.06 -13.66
C PRO A 176 -6.71 -16.90 -13.06
N SER A 177 -7.51 -16.34 -12.14
CA SER A 177 -8.68 -17.01 -11.56
C SER A 177 -9.74 -17.34 -12.64
N CYS A 178 -10.70 -18.23 -12.36
CA CYS A 178 -11.72 -18.66 -13.31
C CYS A 178 -13.11 -18.09 -12.98
N ASN A 179 -13.19 -16.83 -12.54
CA ASN A 179 -14.44 -16.21 -12.07
C ASN A 179 -14.86 -15.02 -12.96
N ASP A 180 -16.14 -14.64 -12.96
CA ASP A 180 -16.65 -13.55 -13.82
C ASP A 180 -16.02 -12.16 -13.52
N LEU A 181 -15.40 -12.00 -12.34
CA LEU A 181 -14.65 -10.80 -11.92
C LEU A 181 -13.17 -10.84 -12.34
N ASN A 182 -12.81 -11.55 -13.40
CA ASN A 182 -11.40 -11.73 -13.76
C ASN A 182 -10.72 -10.50 -14.37
N LYS A 183 -11.43 -9.39 -14.59
CA LYS A 183 -10.94 -8.26 -15.38
C LYS A 183 -10.25 -7.25 -14.47
N LEU A 184 -8.93 -7.07 -14.67
CA LEU A 184 -8.13 -6.09 -13.92
C LEU A 184 -8.18 -4.71 -14.57
N SER A 185 -8.12 -4.67 -15.90
CA SER A 185 -8.31 -3.45 -16.67
C SER A 185 -8.90 -3.78 -18.03
N GLU A 186 -9.89 -3.00 -18.46
CA GLU A 186 -10.54 -3.21 -19.75
C GLU A 186 -9.79 -2.60 -20.92
N LYS A 187 -9.14 -1.47 -20.68
CA LYS A 187 -8.54 -0.64 -21.71
C LYS A 187 -7.28 0.00 -21.15
N MET A 188 -6.13 -0.44 -21.64
CA MET A 188 -4.84 0.12 -21.28
C MET A 188 -3.96 0.13 -22.53
N ILE A 189 -3.31 1.26 -22.79
CA ILE A 189 -2.33 1.34 -23.88
C ILE A 189 -1.03 0.79 -23.33
N LEU A 190 -0.62 -0.36 -23.86
CA LEU A 190 0.56 -1.08 -23.40
C LEU A 190 1.47 -1.44 -24.58
N PRO A 191 2.78 -1.57 -24.34
CA PRO A 191 3.66 -2.20 -25.31
C PRO A 191 3.21 -3.65 -25.57
N LEU A 192 3.54 -4.18 -26.75
CA LEU A 192 3.36 -5.59 -27.03
C LEU A 192 4.28 -6.42 -26.13
N PHE A 193 3.67 -7.35 -25.39
CA PHE A 193 4.35 -8.29 -24.52
C PHE A 193 4.23 -9.70 -25.08
N GLU A 194 5.25 -10.51 -24.84
CA GLU A 194 5.23 -11.94 -25.09
C GLU A 194 5.01 -12.75 -23.81
N ILE A 195 4.60 -14.01 -23.98
CA ILE A 195 4.45 -14.93 -22.86
C ILE A 195 5.81 -15.07 -22.15
N GLY A 196 5.81 -14.89 -20.83
CA GLY A 196 7.02 -14.87 -20.00
C GLY A 196 7.68 -13.51 -19.83
N ASP A 197 7.17 -12.44 -20.45
CA ASP A 197 7.61 -11.08 -20.14
C ASP A 197 7.10 -10.62 -18.78
N VAL A 198 7.83 -9.69 -18.16
CA VAL A 198 7.50 -9.14 -16.86
C VAL A 198 6.95 -7.72 -17.01
N ILE A 199 5.75 -7.52 -16.49
CA ILE A 199 5.08 -6.22 -16.38
C ILE A 199 5.27 -5.73 -14.95
N VAL A 200 5.72 -4.49 -14.79
CA VAL A 200 5.96 -3.86 -13.49
C VAL A 200 4.87 -2.87 -13.19
N PHE A 201 4.21 -3.08 -12.05
CA PHE A 201 3.23 -2.17 -11.47
C PHE A 201 3.90 -1.40 -10.33
N PRO A 202 4.22 -0.11 -10.51
CA PRO A 202 4.69 0.72 -9.41
C PRO A 202 3.57 0.92 -8.38
N ASN A 203 3.88 1.53 -7.23
CA ASN A 203 2.87 1.92 -6.23
C ASN A 203 2.10 0.78 -5.53
N MET A 204 2.55 -0.48 -5.62
CA MET A 204 1.80 -1.64 -5.11
C MET A 204 2.06 -1.94 -3.62
N ARG A 205 2.09 -0.89 -2.78
CA ARG A 205 2.50 -0.98 -1.35
C ARG A 205 1.36 -1.27 -0.38
N ALA A 206 0.28 -0.52 -0.52
CA ALA A 206 -0.78 -0.46 0.46
C ALA A 206 -1.97 -1.33 0.01
N TYR A 207 -2.47 -2.18 0.89
CA TYR A 207 -3.66 -3.01 0.66
C TYR A 207 -3.52 -3.96 -0.54
N THR A 208 -2.29 -4.30 -0.90
CA THR A 208 -1.99 -5.32 -1.93
C THR A 208 -1.75 -6.67 -1.24
N LEU A 209 -0.54 -6.96 -0.81
CA LEU A 209 -0.15 -8.27 -0.28
C LEU A 209 -0.87 -8.65 1.03
N CYS A 210 -1.20 -7.67 1.88
CA CYS A 210 -1.83 -7.92 3.17
C CYS A 210 -3.25 -8.50 3.05
N LEU A 211 -3.96 -8.16 1.98
CA LEU A 211 -5.30 -8.68 1.68
C LEU A 211 -5.28 -9.83 0.65
N ALA A 212 -4.10 -10.20 0.15
CA ALA A 212 -3.94 -11.30 -0.77
C ALA A 212 -4.32 -12.64 -0.12
N SER A 213 -4.96 -13.50 -0.90
CA SER A 213 -5.37 -14.86 -0.54
C SER A 213 -4.77 -15.86 -1.52
N THR A 214 -4.72 -17.14 -1.14
CA THR A 214 -4.28 -18.23 -2.01
C THR A 214 -5.45 -18.88 -2.77
N PHE A 215 -6.40 -18.07 -3.21
CA PHE A 215 -7.59 -18.53 -3.93
C PHE A 215 -7.18 -19.28 -5.21
N ASN A 216 -7.89 -20.37 -5.54
CA ASN A 216 -7.55 -21.29 -6.63
C ASN A 216 -6.12 -21.88 -6.57
N GLY A 217 -5.47 -21.85 -5.40
CA GLY A 217 -4.11 -22.39 -5.23
C GLY A 217 -2.99 -21.50 -5.77
N PHE A 218 -3.30 -20.27 -6.21
CA PHE A 218 -2.27 -19.32 -6.62
C PHE A 218 -1.49 -18.80 -5.41
N MET A 219 -0.16 -18.89 -5.47
CA MET A 219 0.73 -18.44 -4.40
C MET A 219 0.81 -16.91 -4.36
N LYS A 220 1.10 -16.36 -3.17
CA LYS A 220 1.41 -14.95 -3.02
C LYS A 220 2.75 -14.61 -3.70
N PRO A 221 2.94 -13.38 -4.21
CA PRO A 221 4.23 -12.95 -4.75
C PRO A 221 5.36 -13.08 -3.74
N THR A 222 6.56 -13.38 -4.24
CA THR A 222 7.79 -13.39 -3.42
C THR A 222 8.25 -11.97 -3.20
N ILE A 223 8.57 -11.62 -1.95
CA ILE A 223 9.11 -10.30 -1.60
C ILE A 223 10.63 -10.34 -1.72
N MET A 224 11.20 -9.45 -2.52
CA MET A 224 12.65 -9.24 -2.60
C MET A 224 12.97 -7.86 -2.01
N TYR A 225 13.96 -7.82 -1.11
CA TYR A 225 14.48 -6.58 -0.53
C TYR A 225 15.80 -6.25 -1.24
N PHE A 226 15.91 -5.02 -1.73
CA PHE A 226 17.09 -4.49 -2.43
C PHE A 226 17.69 -3.33 -1.65
#